data_AF-A0AB37HU59-F1
#
_entry.id   AF-A0AB37HU59-F1
#
_cell.length_a   1.000
_cell.length_b   1.000
_cell.length_c   1.000
_cell.angle_alpha   90.00
_cell.angle_beta   90.00
_cell.angle_gamma   90.00
#
_symmetry.space_group_name_H-M   'P 1'
#
loop_
_entity.id
_entity.type
_entity.pdbx_description
1 polymer ?
#
loop_
_entity_poly.entity_id
_entity_poly.type
_entity_poly.pdbx_seq_one_letter_code
_entity_poly.pdbx_strand_id
1 'polypeptide(L)'
;MIRNFFAGILLLAATLCALAGSVLQWTNHTATSPESTQQLVQAIARDEAVKGAVTDLLRSSIEQRIPESVNQIPGLRTKLKETIGTGVSTAMSSPEVQSAWESTLNDSRETLLKDLTEYGSGRTRTPPSVKVNLDPLISRTWQAIRSNADPEISTYMDQFETPTGVQAKVADVPAQQADQASQILALASYWWLFHVAAGLLLIGGLLLGTRIGRWVLLAVFAAAGLGAVALIRDLGEFVTFPNSGNQLVWTIETQITRQLSSSLSSWLDPLWYGYLGLMIVGLVVAVAKGVRKPA
;
A
#
# COMPACT_ATOMS: atom_id res chain seq x y z
N MET A 1 21.03 -35.83 -22.40
CA MET A 1 20.72 -35.57 -20.97
C MET A 1 21.05 -34.13 -20.58
N ILE A 2 22.29 -33.67 -20.80
CA ILE A 2 22.75 -32.33 -20.37
C ILE A 2 21.94 -31.14 -20.92
N ARG A 3 21.50 -31.20 -22.18
CA ARG A 3 20.66 -30.13 -22.79
C ARG A 3 19.30 -29.95 -22.13
N ASN A 4 18.67 -31.04 -21.67
CA ASN A 4 17.38 -30.98 -20.99
C ASN A 4 17.53 -30.48 -19.55
N PHE A 5 18.67 -30.76 -18.91
CA PHE A 5 18.99 -30.20 -17.61
C PHE A 5 19.14 -28.68 -17.66
N PHE A 6 19.93 -28.15 -18.61
CA PHE A 6 20.04 -26.71 -18.83
C PHE A 6 18.72 -26.07 -19.24
N ALA A 7 17.93 -26.72 -20.09
CA ALA A 7 16.58 -26.26 -20.42
C ALA A 7 15.70 -26.17 -19.17
N GLY A 8 15.79 -27.15 -18.26
CA GLY A 8 15.06 -27.13 -17.00
C GLY A 8 15.49 -25.97 -16.08
N ILE A 9 16.79 -25.70 -15.96
CA ILE A 9 17.30 -24.54 -15.20
C ILE A 9 16.75 -23.23 -15.77
N LEU A 10 16.75 -23.07 -17.09
CA LEU A 10 16.22 -21.85 -17.72
C LEU A 10 14.72 -21.69 -17.51
N LEU A 11 13.96 -22.77 -17.59
CA LEU A 11 12.51 -22.75 -17.33
C LEU A 11 12.20 -22.46 -15.85
N LEU A 12 12.98 -23.01 -14.92
CA LEU A 12 12.87 -22.68 -13.50
C LEU A 12 13.19 -21.20 -13.25
N ALA A 13 14.29 -20.71 -13.81
CA ALA A 13 14.67 -19.30 -13.70
C ALA A 13 13.61 -18.38 -14.33
N ALA A 14 13.02 -18.78 -15.46
CA ALA A 14 11.91 -18.05 -16.06
C ALA A 14 10.69 -17.98 -15.12
N THR A 15 10.34 -19.08 -14.46
CA THR A 15 9.27 -19.12 -13.46
C THR A 15 9.56 -18.18 -12.30
N LEU A 16 10.75 -18.24 -11.72
CA LEU A 16 11.15 -17.37 -10.60
C LEU A 16 11.18 -15.90 -10.99
N CYS A 17 11.69 -15.57 -12.18
CA CYS A 17 11.69 -14.20 -12.70
C CYS A 17 10.28 -13.67 -12.92
N ALA A 18 9.36 -14.46 -13.48
CA ALA A 18 7.98 -14.03 -13.68
C ALA A 18 7.26 -13.76 -12.34
N LEU A 19 7.46 -14.64 -11.34
CA LEU A 19 6.91 -14.46 -10.00
C LEU A 19 7.46 -13.20 -9.32
N ALA A 20 8.78 -13.05 -9.29
CA ALA A 20 9.43 -11.87 -8.72
C ALA A 20 9.00 -10.59 -9.44
N GLY A 21 8.95 -10.61 -10.78
CA GLY A 21 8.49 -9.49 -11.60
C GLY A 21 7.06 -9.09 -11.27
N SER A 22 6.15 -10.04 -11.10
CA SER A 22 4.76 -9.76 -10.72
C SER A 22 4.60 -9.19 -9.31
N VAL A 23 5.33 -9.71 -8.32
CA VAL A 23 5.31 -9.17 -6.95
C VAL A 23 5.92 -7.77 -6.90
N LEU A 24 7.02 -7.53 -7.63
CA LEU A 24 7.65 -6.22 -7.73
C LEU A 24 6.76 -5.21 -8.47
N GLN A 25 6.09 -5.65 -9.54
CA GLN A 25 5.13 -4.82 -10.26
C GLN A 25 3.93 -4.44 -9.38
N TRP A 26 3.39 -5.41 -8.63
CA TRP A 26 2.35 -5.15 -7.62
C TRP A 26 2.85 -4.15 -6.58
N THR A 27 4.03 -4.37 -6.01
CA THR A 27 4.62 -3.48 -5.00
C THR A 27 4.77 -2.06 -5.53
N ASN A 28 5.30 -1.88 -6.74
CA ASN A 28 5.43 -0.58 -7.37
C ASN A 28 4.05 0.06 -7.60
N HIS A 29 3.07 -0.72 -8.08
CA HIS A 29 1.72 -0.23 -8.30
C HIS A 29 1.04 0.18 -6.99
N THR A 30 1.05 -0.66 -5.96
CA THR A 30 0.48 -0.36 -4.63
C THR A 30 1.14 0.84 -3.96
N ALA A 31 2.46 0.95 -4.07
CA ALA A 31 3.19 2.10 -3.54
C ALA A 31 2.78 3.39 -4.25
N THR A 32 2.75 3.40 -5.59
CA THR A 32 2.61 4.63 -6.40
C THR A 32 1.17 4.98 -6.80
N SER A 33 0.20 4.07 -6.72
CA SER A 33 -1.18 4.31 -7.17
C SER A 33 -2.08 4.94 -6.08
N PRO A 34 -2.75 6.08 -6.36
CA PRO A 34 -3.67 6.72 -5.40
C PRO A 34 -4.83 5.79 -5.01
N GLU A 35 -5.30 4.96 -5.95
CA GLU A 35 -6.43 4.03 -5.75
C GLU A 35 -6.19 3.03 -4.62
N SER A 36 -4.97 2.50 -4.50
CA SER A 36 -4.62 1.56 -3.41
C SER A 36 -4.71 2.23 -2.05
N THR A 37 -4.36 3.51 -2.00
CA THR A 37 -4.45 4.33 -0.78
C THR A 37 -5.91 4.63 -0.47
N GLN A 38 -6.71 5.02 -1.46
CA GLN A 38 -8.14 5.30 -1.30
C GLN A 38 -8.93 4.09 -0.77
N GLN A 39 -8.66 2.88 -1.29
CA GLN A 39 -9.33 1.67 -0.80
C GLN A 39 -8.99 1.37 0.67
N LEU A 40 -7.74 1.62 1.07
CA LEU A 40 -7.27 1.52 2.45
C LEU A 40 -7.93 2.57 3.35
N VAL A 41 -7.98 3.82 2.90
CA VAL A 41 -8.62 4.93 3.60
C VAL A 41 -10.09 4.64 3.79
N GLN A 42 -10.82 4.21 2.76
CA GLN A 42 -12.25 3.95 2.86
C GLN A 42 -12.57 2.82 3.84
N ALA A 43 -11.70 1.82 3.93
CA ALA A 43 -11.84 0.76 4.92
C ALA A 43 -11.55 1.23 6.35
N ILE A 44 -10.47 1.99 6.54
CA ILE A 44 -10.05 2.50 7.85
C ILE A 44 -10.99 3.60 8.35
N ALA A 45 -11.41 4.52 7.49
CA ALA A 45 -12.29 5.64 7.82
C ALA A 45 -13.74 5.21 8.06
N ARG A 46 -14.14 4.00 7.67
CA ARG A 46 -15.46 3.42 8.04
C ARG A 46 -15.46 2.79 9.43
N ASP A 47 -14.30 2.61 10.06
CA ASP A 47 -14.19 2.04 11.38
C ASP A 47 -14.51 3.10 12.46
N GLU A 48 -15.52 2.81 13.29
CA GLU A 48 -15.99 3.74 14.33
C GLU A 48 -14.94 4.01 15.43
N ALA A 49 -14.06 3.05 15.72
CA ALA A 49 -12.98 3.26 16.68
C ALA A 49 -11.91 4.21 16.11
N VAL A 50 -11.62 4.10 14.82
CA VAL A 50 -10.69 5.01 14.13
C VAL A 50 -11.26 6.42 14.02
N LYS A 51 -12.53 6.54 13.60
CA LYS A 51 -13.22 7.83 13.58
C LYS A 51 -13.20 8.52 14.94
N GLY A 52 -13.48 7.79 16.02
CA GLY A 52 -13.45 8.31 17.39
C GLY A 52 -12.07 8.84 17.78
N ALA A 53 -11.02 8.02 17.63
CA ALA A 53 -9.66 8.40 17.96
C ALA A 53 -9.17 9.62 17.17
N VAL A 54 -9.49 9.67 15.87
CA VAL A 54 -9.19 10.80 14.99
C VAL A 54 -9.91 12.07 15.42
N THR A 55 -11.21 11.95 15.75
CA THR A 55 -12.04 13.07 16.21
C THR A 55 -11.45 13.68 17.47
N ASP A 56 -11.03 12.85 18.43
CA ASP A 56 -10.42 13.29 19.67
C ASP A 56 -9.04 13.93 19.46
N LEU A 57 -8.23 13.38 18.54
CA LEU A 57 -6.92 13.92 18.20
C LEU A 57 -7.03 15.29 17.50
N LEU A 58 -7.98 15.45 16.57
CA LEU A 58 -8.27 16.72 15.92
C LEU A 58 -8.77 17.76 16.93
N ARG A 59 -9.72 17.37 17.79
CA ARG A 59 -10.21 18.24 18.87
C ARG A 59 -9.06 18.71 19.76
N SER A 60 -8.23 17.79 20.26
CA SER A 60 -7.08 18.10 21.12
C SER A 60 -6.07 19.01 20.43
N SER A 61 -5.74 18.73 19.17
CA SER A 61 -4.74 19.51 18.40
C SER A 61 -5.21 20.94 18.13
N ILE A 62 -6.50 21.15 17.86
CA ILE A 62 -7.07 22.48 17.65
C ILE A 62 -7.20 23.22 18.99
N GLU A 63 -7.63 22.55 20.05
CA GLU A 63 -7.73 23.15 21.39
C GLU A 63 -6.38 23.64 21.92
N GLN A 64 -5.30 22.91 21.66
CA GLN A 64 -3.94 23.31 22.04
C GLN A 64 -3.46 24.58 21.31
N ARG A 65 -4.02 24.87 20.14
CA ARG A 65 -3.68 26.07 19.35
C ARG A 65 -4.51 27.30 19.72
N ILE A 66 -5.48 27.18 20.63
CA ILE A 66 -6.25 28.33 21.12
C ILE A 66 -5.30 29.28 21.87
N PRO A 67 -5.15 30.55 21.44
CA PRO A 67 -4.27 31.50 22.10
C PRO A 67 -4.65 31.74 23.56
N GLU A 68 -3.66 32.00 24.41
CA GLU A 68 -3.92 32.32 25.82
C GLU A 68 -4.66 33.64 26.01
N SER A 69 -4.61 34.55 25.03
CA SER A 69 -5.37 35.81 25.04
C SER A 69 -6.88 35.58 25.15
N VAL A 70 -7.39 34.42 24.71
CA VAL A 70 -8.80 34.02 24.86
C VAL A 70 -9.20 33.85 26.33
N ASN A 71 -8.24 33.59 27.23
CA ASN A 71 -8.49 33.47 28.67
C ASN A 71 -8.83 34.80 29.35
N GLN A 72 -8.54 35.92 28.68
CA GLN A 72 -8.78 37.26 29.24
C GLN A 72 -10.26 37.65 29.19
N ILE A 73 -11.07 36.93 28.40
CA ILE A 73 -12.52 37.17 28.27
C ILE A 73 -13.25 36.05 29.02
N PRO A 74 -14.02 36.38 30.09
CA PRO A 74 -14.74 35.40 30.89
C PRO A 74 -15.69 34.53 30.04
N GLY A 75 -15.57 33.21 30.16
CA GLY A 75 -16.44 32.25 29.47
C GLY A 75 -16.14 32.03 27.99
N LEU A 76 -15.30 32.86 27.34
CA LEU A 76 -15.02 32.77 25.91
C LEU A 76 -14.29 31.47 25.55
N ARG A 77 -13.31 31.04 26.35
CA ARG A 77 -12.60 29.76 26.14
C ARG A 77 -13.57 28.56 26.17
N THR A 78 -14.54 28.57 27.08
CA THR A 78 -15.52 27.49 27.19
C THR A 78 -16.42 27.45 25.96
N LYS A 79 -16.97 28.59 25.54
CA LYS A 79 -17.77 28.70 24.31
C LYS A 79 -16.96 28.25 23.08
N LEU A 80 -15.70 28.68 22.96
CA LEU A 80 -14.84 28.32 21.84
C LEU A 80 -14.58 26.80 21.78
N LYS A 81 -14.34 26.15 22.92
CA LYS A 81 -14.20 24.69 23.00
C LYS A 81 -15.48 23.95 22.57
N GLU A 82 -16.65 24.45 22.96
CA GLU A 82 -17.94 23.88 22.57
C GLU A 82 -18.20 24.05 21.06
N THR A 83 -17.91 25.21 20.49
CA THR A 83 -17.97 25.46 19.04
C THR A 83 -16.98 24.58 18.28
N ILE A 84 -15.76 24.40 18.78
CA ILE A 84 -14.76 23.48 18.20
C ILE A 84 -15.27 22.04 18.26
N GLY A 85 -15.80 21.59 19.40
CA GLY A 85 -16.36 20.24 19.54
C GLY A 85 -17.48 19.97 18.53
N THR A 86 -18.41 20.92 18.40
CA THR A 86 -19.53 20.85 17.46
C THR A 86 -19.06 20.90 16.00
N GLY A 87 -18.13 21.80 15.67
CA GLY A 87 -17.56 21.94 14.34
C GLY A 87 -16.77 20.71 13.90
N VAL A 88 -15.96 20.13 14.79
CA VAL A 88 -15.24 18.86 14.54
C VAL A 88 -16.23 17.72 14.31
N SER A 89 -17.25 17.56 15.16
CA SER A 89 -18.25 16.50 15.00
C SER A 89 -19.05 16.64 13.70
N THR A 90 -19.39 17.88 13.34
CA THR A 90 -20.10 18.20 12.09
C THR A 90 -19.24 17.91 10.88
N ALA A 91 -17.97 18.33 10.90
CA ALA A 91 -17.01 18.05 9.83
C ALA A 91 -16.82 16.55 9.66
N MET A 92 -16.57 15.80 10.74
CA MET A 92 -16.33 14.34 10.68
C MET A 92 -17.52 13.53 10.16
N SER A 93 -18.73 14.11 10.19
CA SER A 93 -19.94 13.49 9.64
C SER A 93 -20.21 13.87 8.18
N SER A 94 -19.39 14.74 7.59
CA SER A 94 -19.60 15.30 6.25
C SER A 94 -18.90 14.44 5.16
N PRO A 95 -19.52 14.24 3.98
CA PRO A 95 -18.88 13.56 2.85
C PRO A 95 -17.57 14.22 2.41
N GLU A 96 -17.46 15.54 2.55
CA GLU A 96 -16.30 16.33 2.17
C GLU A 96 -15.07 16.04 3.04
N VAL A 97 -15.26 15.63 4.31
CA VAL A 97 -14.15 15.18 5.16
C VAL A 97 -13.56 13.85 4.70
N GLN A 98 -14.35 12.98 4.07
CA GLN A 98 -13.81 11.78 3.44
C GLN A 98 -12.80 12.14 2.34
N SER A 99 -13.12 13.12 1.49
CA SER A 99 -12.18 13.61 0.46
C SER A 99 -10.93 14.28 1.05
N ALA A 100 -11.08 14.98 2.17
CA ALA A 100 -9.94 15.58 2.87
C ALA A 100 -9.03 14.51 3.51
N TRP A 101 -9.60 13.41 4.00
CA TRP A 101 -8.86 12.23 4.44
C TRP A 101 -8.08 11.57 3.32
N GLU A 102 -8.72 11.36 2.16
CA GLU A 102 -8.07 10.80 0.99
C GLU A 102 -6.89 11.68 0.54
N SER A 103 -7.08 13.02 0.49
CA SER A 103 -6.01 13.96 0.16
C SER A 103 -4.87 13.92 1.17
N THR A 104 -5.19 13.98 2.47
CA THR A 104 -4.22 13.93 3.57
C THR A 104 -3.35 12.68 3.48
N LEU A 105 -3.96 11.51 3.28
CA LEU A 105 -3.26 10.24 3.24
C LEU A 105 -2.47 10.06 1.94
N ASN A 106 -2.99 10.56 0.81
CA ASN A 106 -2.24 10.55 -0.45
C ASN A 106 -0.98 11.43 -0.38
N ASP A 107 -1.08 12.66 0.15
CA ASP A 107 0.07 13.56 0.33
C ASP A 107 1.12 12.95 1.27
N SER A 108 0.66 12.32 2.35
CA SER A 108 1.52 11.65 3.34
C SER A 108 2.29 10.49 2.72
N ARG A 109 1.60 9.71 1.87
CA ARG A 109 2.21 8.62 1.11
C ARG A 109 3.25 9.13 0.12
N GLU A 110 2.92 10.15 -0.68
CA GLU A 110 3.85 10.72 -1.66
C GLU A 110 5.11 11.26 -0.98
N THR A 111 4.94 11.94 0.15
CA THR A 111 6.05 12.42 0.98
C THR A 111 6.90 11.27 1.49
N LEU A 112 6.28 10.23 2.06
CA LEU A 112 7.02 9.07 2.58
C LEU A 112 7.78 8.33 1.47
N LEU A 113 7.19 8.16 0.29
CA LEU A 113 7.85 7.53 -0.85
C LEU A 113 9.05 8.34 -1.34
N LYS A 114 8.90 9.66 -1.39
CA LYS A 114 10.00 10.57 -1.73
C LYS A 114 11.13 10.43 -0.72
N ASP A 115 10.81 10.51 0.57
CA ASP A 115 11.81 10.44 1.64
C ASP A 115 12.52 9.06 1.65
N LEU A 116 11.79 7.96 1.46
CA LEU A 116 12.37 6.62 1.32
C LEU A 116 13.28 6.49 0.09
N THR A 117 12.91 7.11 -1.02
CA THR A 117 13.72 7.11 -2.25
C THR A 117 14.99 7.93 -2.06
N GLU A 118 14.91 9.10 -1.43
CA GLU A 118 16.07 9.94 -1.11
C GLU A 118 17.01 9.24 -0.14
N TYR A 119 16.48 8.60 0.90
CA TYR A 119 17.24 7.80 1.86
C TYR A 119 17.94 6.62 1.17
N GLY A 120 17.22 5.81 0.38
CA GLY A 120 17.78 4.67 -0.35
C GLY A 120 18.85 5.06 -1.38
N SER A 121 18.74 6.25 -1.97
CA SER A 121 19.76 6.80 -2.88
C SER A 121 21.01 7.33 -2.18
N GLY A 122 21.01 7.39 -0.84
CA GLY A 122 22.09 7.95 -0.04
C GLY A 122 22.15 9.49 -0.02
N ARG A 123 21.12 10.18 -0.56
CA ARG A 123 21.01 11.65 -0.49
C ARG A 123 20.75 12.14 0.93
N THR A 124 20.06 11.33 1.72
CA THR A 124 19.87 11.54 3.16
C THR A 124 20.39 10.32 3.93
N ARG A 125 20.92 10.55 5.14
CA ARG A 125 21.36 9.47 6.05
C ARG A 125 20.41 9.25 7.22
N THR A 126 19.40 10.11 7.35
CA THR A 126 18.43 10.05 8.43
C THR A 126 17.26 9.19 7.97
N PRO A 127 16.90 8.13 8.72
CA PRO A 127 15.71 7.36 8.44
C PRO A 127 14.47 8.27 8.37
N PRO A 128 13.56 8.03 7.43
CA PRO A 128 12.36 8.85 7.29
C PRO A 128 11.41 8.63 8.47
N SER A 129 10.47 9.57 8.61
CA SER A 129 9.37 9.48 9.58
C SER A 129 8.05 9.58 8.83
N VAL A 130 7.04 8.85 9.29
CA VAL A 130 5.68 8.99 8.79
C VAL A 130 5.12 10.31 9.29
N LYS A 131 4.88 11.24 8.37
CA LYS A 131 4.25 12.54 8.63
C LYS A 131 2.91 12.59 7.94
N VAL A 132 1.92 13.12 8.63
CA VAL A 132 0.58 13.32 8.10
C VAL A 132 0.34 14.81 7.86
N ASN A 133 0.02 15.17 6.62
CA ASN A 133 -0.35 16.54 6.26
C ASN A 133 -1.80 16.82 6.68
N LEU A 134 -2.00 17.55 7.77
CA LEU A 134 -3.33 17.80 8.31
C LEU A 134 -4.05 18.99 7.65
N ASP A 135 -3.40 19.72 6.75
CA ASP A 135 -3.95 20.93 6.14
C ASP A 135 -5.34 20.72 5.49
N PRO A 136 -5.58 19.65 4.70
CA PRO A 136 -6.91 19.41 4.12
C PRO A 136 -7.99 19.22 5.20
N LEU A 137 -7.67 18.52 6.28
CA LEU A 137 -8.58 18.29 7.40
C LEU A 137 -8.81 19.56 8.20
N ILE A 138 -7.74 20.29 8.53
CA ILE A 138 -7.80 21.57 9.25
C ILE A 138 -8.66 22.57 8.47
N SER A 139 -8.47 22.67 7.15
CA SER A 139 -9.29 23.57 6.32
C SER A 139 -10.78 23.24 6.41
N ARG A 140 -11.15 21.96 6.41
CA ARG A 140 -12.56 21.52 6.52
C ARG A 140 -13.12 21.75 7.90
N THR A 141 -12.38 21.36 8.93
CA THR A 141 -12.78 21.56 10.32
C THR A 141 -12.93 23.06 10.62
N TRP A 142 -12.01 23.90 10.15
CA TRP A 142 -12.07 25.35 10.32
C TRP A 142 -13.29 25.97 9.65
N GLN A 143 -13.63 25.51 8.44
CA GLN A 143 -14.85 25.93 7.75
C GLN A 143 -16.11 25.56 8.57
N ALA A 144 -16.18 24.33 9.10
CA ALA A 144 -17.31 23.89 9.92
C ALA A 144 -17.41 24.64 11.25
N ILE A 145 -16.27 25.00 11.88
CA ILE A 145 -16.26 25.82 13.09
C ILE A 145 -16.80 27.22 12.77
N ARG A 146 -16.35 27.88 11.69
CA ARG A 146 -16.88 29.20 11.30
C ARG A 146 -18.37 29.18 11.01
N SER A 147 -18.86 28.16 10.31
CA SER A 147 -20.29 28.05 9.99
C SER A 147 -21.18 27.81 11.21
N ASN A 148 -20.65 27.22 12.28
CA ASN A 148 -21.38 26.96 13.52
C ASN A 148 -21.10 27.99 14.63
N ALA A 149 -20.27 29.00 14.36
CA ALA A 149 -19.92 30.02 15.33
C ALA A 149 -21.07 31.04 15.49
N ASP A 150 -21.48 31.29 16.74
CA ASP A 150 -22.36 32.40 17.06
C ASP A 150 -21.74 33.75 16.64
N PRO A 151 -22.53 34.81 16.38
CA PRO A 151 -22.01 36.10 15.92
C PRO A 151 -20.90 36.69 16.79
N GLU A 152 -20.99 36.46 18.11
CA GLU A 152 -19.98 36.83 19.09
C GLU A 152 -18.64 36.12 18.81
N ILE A 153 -18.65 34.81 18.56
CA ILE A 153 -17.46 33.98 18.29
C ILE A 153 -16.92 34.26 16.88
N SER A 154 -17.80 34.41 15.89
CA SER A 154 -17.45 34.64 14.48
C SER A 154 -16.57 35.89 14.30
N THR A 155 -16.89 36.96 15.01
CA THR A 155 -16.12 38.22 14.99
C THR A 155 -14.67 38.04 15.46
N TYR A 156 -14.41 37.12 16.39
CA TYR A 156 -13.06 36.77 16.82
C TYR A 156 -12.40 35.76 15.87
N MET A 157 -13.18 34.87 15.26
CA MET A 157 -12.69 33.89 14.27
C MET A 157 -12.15 34.51 12.98
N ASP A 158 -12.60 35.71 12.63
CA ASP A 158 -12.06 36.47 11.48
C ASP A 158 -10.65 37.02 11.76
N GLN A 159 -10.26 37.12 13.03
CA GLN A 159 -8.92 37.55 13.45
C GLN A 159 -7.93 36.37 13.53
N PHE A 160 -8.43 35.13 13.50
CA PHE A 160 -7.59 33.94 13.50
C PHE A 160 -7.32 33.48 12.06
N GLU A 161 -6.04 33.45 11.68
CA GLU A 161 -5.60 32.82 10.43
C GLU A 161 -5.83 31.31 10.50
N THR A 162 -6.30 30.72 9.40
CA THR A 162 -6.40 29.27 9.28
C THR A 162 -4.99 28.68 9.39
N PRO A 163 -4.73 27.73 10.31
CA PRO A 163 -3.44 27.08 10.39
C PRO A 163 -3.10 26.36 9.08
N THR A 164 -1.90 26.61 8.53
CA THR A 164 -1.37 25.96 7.32
C THR A 164 0.02 25.38 7.60
N GLY A 165 0.46 24.43 6.78
CA GLY A 165 1.75 23.75 6.93
C GLY A 165 1.81 22.81 8.13
N VAL A 166 0.66 22.33 8.62
CA VAL A 166 0.60 21.51 9.83
C VAL A 166 0.88 20.05 9.48
N GLN A 167 2.11 19.63 9.77
CA GLN A 167 2.51 18.24 9.67
C GLN A 167 2.56 17.60 11.05
N ALA A 168 1.80 16.52 11.25
CA ALA A 168 1.87 15.70 12.45
C ALA A 168 2.81 14.52 12.22
N LYS A 169 3.86 14.40 13.04
CA LYS A 169 4.72 13.22 13.05
C LYS A 169 3.98 12.09 13.78
N VAL A 170 3.71 10.99 13.06
CA VAL A 170 2.97 9.84 13.59
C VAL A 170 3.93 8.79 14.13
N ALA A 171 4.98 8.48 13.38
CA ALA A 171 5.95 7.46 13.76
C ALA A 171 7.31 7.71 13.11
N ASP A 172 8.37 7.30 13.80
CA ASP A 172 9.69 7.11 13.19
C ASP A 172 9.74 5.74 12.50
N VAL A 173 10.29 5.70 11.28
CA VAL A 173 10.54 4.42 10.60
C VAL A 173 11.91 3.92 11.09
N PRO A 174 11.98 2.73 11.73
CA PRO A 174 13.26 2.17 12.14
C PRO A 174 14.20 2.01 10.93
N ALA A 175 15.50 2.29 11.12
CA ALA A 175 16.49 2.27 10.03
C ALA A 175 16.45 0.96 9.22
N GLN A 176 16.35 -0.18 9.90
CA GLN A 176 16.25 -1.49 9.24
C GLN A 176 15.02 -1.60 8.31
N GLN A 177 13.87 -1.07 8.73
CA GLN A 177 12.65 -1.09 7.92
C GLN A 177 12.77 -0.11 6.75
N ALA A 178 13.37 1.06 6.97
CA ALA A 178 13.64 2.03 5.90
C ALA A 178 14.62 1.49 4.85
N ASP A 179 15.67 0.77 5.27
CA ASP A 179 16.62 0.10 4.38
C ASP A 179 15.90 -0.97 3.52
N GLN A 180 15.11 -1.84 4.15
CA GLN A 180 14.34 -2.87 3.44
C GLN A 180 13.33 -2.26 2.47
N ALA A 181 12.54 -1.28 2.93
CA ALA A 181 11.53 -0.63 2.11
C ALA A 181 12.15 0.10 0.91
N SER A 182 13.25 0.82 1.12
CA SER A 182 13.94 1.53 0.04
C SER A 182 14.58 0.57 -0.98
N GLN A 183 15.17 -0.55 -0.54
CA GLN A 183 15.69 -1.58 -1.44
C GLN A 183 14.58 -2.25 -2.26
N ILE A 184 13.47 -2.62 -1.61
CA ILE A 184 12.31 -3.20 -2.28
C ILE A 184 11.73 -2.20 -3.28
N LEU A 185 11.58 -0.93 -2.91
CA LEU A 185 11.05 0.12 -3.80
C LEU A 185 11.97 0.35 -5.00
N ALA A 186 13.29 0.39 -4.78
CA ALA A 186 14.27 0.50 -5.84
C ALA A 186 14.18 -0.69 -6.80
N LEU A 187 14.13 -1.92 -6.28
CA LEU A 187 13.99 -3.12 -7.10
C LEU A 187 12.63 -3.17 -7.83
N ALA A 188 11.58 -2.71 -7.16
CA ALA A 188 10.24 -2.63 -7.70
C ALA A 188 10.17 -1.69 -8.90
N SER A 189 10.91 -0.58 -8.90
CA SER A 189 11.00 0.31 -10.08
C SER A 189 11.54 -0.38 -11.34
N TYR A 190 12.24 -1.51 -11.19
CA TYR A 190 12.80 -2.32 -12.28
C TYR A 190 12.02 -3.62 -12.56
N TRP A 191 10.75 -3.71 -12.12
CA TRP A 191 9.90 -4.90 -12.29
C TRP A 191 9.88 -5.44 -13.74
N TRP A 192 9.93 -4.55 -14.73
CA TRP A 192 9.86 -4.93 -16.15
C TRP A 192 11.05 -5.76 -16.62
N LEU A 193 12.25 -5.56 -16.03
CA LEU A 193 13.44 -6.35 -16.35
C LEU A 193 13.25 -7.83 -16.02
N PHE A 194 12.53 -8.12 -14.94
CA PHE A 194 12.22 -9.48 -14.53
C PHE A 194 11.30 -10.18 -15.54
N HIS A 195 10.29 -9.50 -16.06
CA HIS A 195 9.40 -10.06 -17.10
C HIS A 195 10.13 -10.27 -18.42
N VAL A 196 11.00 -9.34 -18.82
CA VAL A 196 11.86 -9.51 -20.00
C VAL A 196 12.79 -10.70 -19.83
N ALA A 197 13.46 -10.81 -18.70
CA ALA A 197 14.31 -11.95 -18.37
C ALA A 197 13.51 -13.26 -18.39
N ALA A 198 12.32 -13.28 -17.80
CA ALA A 198 11.44 -14.45 -17.80
C ALA A 198 11.10 -14.90 -19.23
N GLY A 199 10.73 -13.97 -20.11
CA GLY A 199 10.43 -14.26 -21.51
C GLY A 199 11.64 -14.83 -22.27
N LEU A 200 12.81 -14.21 -22.12
CA LEU A 200 14.04 -14.67 -22.78
C LEU A 200 14.48 -16.05 -22.28
N LEU A 201 14.40 -16.29 -20.96
CA LEU A 201 14.74 -17.57 -20.34
C LEU A 201 13.77 -18.68 -20.75
N LEU A 202 12.47 -18.37 -20.83
CA LEU A 202 11.44 -19.29 -21.33
C LEU A 202 11.75 -19.73 -22.77
N ILE A 203 11.99 -18.76 -23.66
CA ILE A 203 12.33 -19.02 -25.07
C ILE A 203 13.64 -19.83 -25.15
N GLY A 204 14.67 -19.42 -24.42
CA GLY A 204 15.96 -20.12 -24.36
C GLY A 204 15.82 -21.57 -23.90
N GLY A 205 15.05 -21.81 -22.83
CA GLY A 205 14.75 -23.15 -22.32
C GLY A 205 14.05 -24.03 -23.35
N LEU A 206 13.06 -23.48 -24.05
CA LEU A 206 12.35 -24.19 -25.13
C LEU A 206 13.23 -24.49 -26.35
N LEU A 207 14.15 -23.59 -26.72
CA LEU A 207 15.07 -23.81 -27.83
C LEU A 207 16.15 -24.86 -27.50
N LEU A 208 16.67 -24.85 -26.28
CA LEU A 208 17.69 -25.81 -25.83
C LEU A 208 17.13 -27.22 -25.62
N GLY A 209 15.90 -27.30 -25.12
CA GLY A 209 15.22 -28.55 -24.82
C GLY A 209 15.02 -29.44 -26.05
N THR A 210 15.16 -30.75 -25.84
CA THR A 210 15.12 -31.72 -26.95
C THR A 210 13.72 -32.33 -27.15
N ARG A 211 13.31 -32.50 -28.41
CA ARG A 211 12.13 -33.26 -28.86
C ARG A 211 10.89 -33.06 -27.94
N ILE A 212 10.49 -34.13 -27.23
CA ILE A 212 9.35 -34.19 -26.29
C ILE A 212 9.73 -33.59 -24.93
N GLY A 213 10.99 -33.76 -24.49
CA GLY A 213 11.46 -33.34 -23.17
C GLY A 213 11.26 -31.86 -22.89
N ARG A 214 11.38 -30.97 -23.89
CA ARG A 214 11.11 -29.53 -23.70
C ARG A 214 9.66 -29.23 -23.29
N TRP A 215 8.71 -30.01 -23.81
CA TRP A 215 7.28 -29.81 -23.56
C TRP A 215 6.86 -30.41 -22.23
N VAL A 216 7.49 -31.53 -21.85
CA VAL A 216 7.38 -32.11 -20.51
C VAL A 216 7.94 -31.14 -19.46
N LEU A 217 9.13 -30.58 -19.68
CA LEU A 217 9.72 -29.61 -18.77
C LEU A 217 8.87 -28.33 -18.68
N LEU A 218 8.33 -27.84 -19.81
CA LEU A 218 7.39 -26.71 -19.79
C LEU A 218 6.19 -27.00 -18.89
N ALA A 219 5.57 -28.19 -19.03
CA ALA A 219 4.44 -28.58 -18.19
C ALA A 219 4.82 -28.66 -16.71
N VAL A 220 5.97 -29.27 -16.39
CA VAL A 220 6.45 -29.42 -15.00
C VAL A 220 6.72 -28.05 -14.36
N PHE A 221 7.45 -27.15 -15.03
CA PHE A 221 7.78 -25.85 -14.44
C PHE A 221 6.61 -24.87 -14.45
N ALA A 222 5.65 -25.02 -15.36
CA ALA A 222 4.38 -24.32 -15.29
C ALA A 222 3.53 -24.81 -14.11
N ALA A 223 3.48 -26.11 -13.85
CA ALA A 223 2.82 -26.66 -12.66
C ALA A 223 3.51 -26.21 -11.36
N ALA A 224 4.85 -26.14 -11.33
CA ALA A 224 5.59 -25.56 -10.22
C ALA A 224 5.27 -24.07 -10.03
N GLY A 225 5.10 -23.32 -11.12
CA GLY A 225 4.64 -21.93 -11.10
C GLY A 225 3.25 -21.77 -10.48
N LEU A 226 2.29 -22.63 -10.85
CA LEU A 226 0.96 -22.67 -10.22
C LEU A 226 1.07 -22.94 -8.71
N GLY A 227 1.89 -23.91 -8.30
CA GLY A 227 2.15 -24.21 -6.89
C GLY A 227 2.74 -23.02 -6.14
N ALA A 228 3.68 -22.29 -6.74
CA ALA A 228 4.26 -21.09 -6.15
C ALA A 228 3.24 -19.95 -6.01
N VAL A 229 2.36 -19.74 -6.99
CA VAL A 229 1.28 -18.75 -6.87
C VAL A 229 0.32 -19.11 -5.73
N ALA A 230 -0.06 -20.39 -5.62
CA ALA A 230 -0.91 -20.85 -4.52
C ALA A 230 -0.25 -20.58 -3.15
N LEU A 231 1.04 -20.90 -3.01
CA LEU A 231 1.78 -20.61 -1.78
C LEU A 231 1.81 -19.12 -1.45
N ILE A 232 2.02 -18.24 -2.44
CA ILE A 232 2.04 -16.78 -2.20
C ILE A 232 0.66 -16.28 -1.75
N ARG A 233 -0.42 -16.85 -2.29
CA ARG A 233 -1.79 -16.50 -1.89
C ARG A 233 -2.09 -16.90 -0.45
N ASP A 234 -1.64 -18.08 -0.04
CA ASP A 234 -1.88 -18.60 1.31
C ASP A 234 -1.03 -17.89 2.37
N LEU A 235 0.17 -17.40 2.02
CA LEU A 235 1.05 -16.67 2.95
C LEU A 235 0.43 -15.38 3.49
N GLY A 236 -0.52 -14.77 2.76
CA GLY A 236 -1.24 -13.59 3.22
C GLY A 236 -2.15 -13.82 4.43
N GLU A 237 -2.49 -15.07 4.75
CA GLU A 237 -3.31 -15.42 5.93
C GLU A 237 -2.48 -15.64 7.21
N PHE A 238 -1.16 -15.82 7.09
CA PHE A 238 -0.28 -16.19 8.22
C PHE A 238 0.53 -15.05 8.83
N VAL A 239 0.52 -13.84 8.24
CA VAL A 239 1.21 -12.68 8.82
C VAL A 239 0.40 -12.17 10.02
N THR A 240 0.81 -12.62 11.20
CA THR A 240 0.29 -12.13 12.48
C THR A 240 1.19 -11.03 13.00
N PHE A 241 0.62 -9.84 13.20
CA PHE A 241 1.34 -8.75 13.87
C PHE A 241 1.27 -8.96 15.39
N PRO A 242 2.38 -8.77 16.11
CA PRO A 242 2.36 -8.83 17.57
C PRO A 242 1.34 -7.81 18.09
N ASN A 243 0.39 -8.28 18.90
CA ASN A 243 -0.67 -7.46 19.48
C ASN A 243 -0.04 -6.25 20.18
N SER A 244 -0.21 -5.06 19.59
CA SER A 244 0.47 -3.82 20.00
C SER A 244 -0.07 -3.24 21.31
N GLY A 245 -0.90 -3.99 22.04
CA GLY A 245 -1.55 -3.54 23.28
C GLY A 245 -2.63 -2.47 23.06
N ASN A 246 -2.76 -1.95 21.83
CA ASN A 246 -3.74 -0.95 21.44
C ASN A 246 -4.67 -1.53 20.36
N GLN A 247 -5.95 -1.68 20.73
CA GLN A 247 -7.00 -2.23 19.87
C GLN A 247 -7.17 -1.46 18.55
N LEU A 248 -6.92 -0.14 18.55
CA LEU A 248 -6.97 0.70 17.36
C LEU A 248 -5.88 0.32 16.36
N VAL A 249 -4.64 0.20 16.85
CA VAL A 249 -3.47 -0.14 16.01
C VAL A 249 -3.65 -1.53 15.43
N TRP A 250 -4.09 -2.49 16.25
CA TRP A 250 -4.37 -3.85 15.79
C TRP A 250 -5.46 -3.91 14.70
N THR A 251 -6.56 -3.15 14.85
CA THR A 251 -7.62 -3.12 13.83
C THR A 251 -7.12 -2.52 12.51
N ILE A 252 -6.34 -1.43 12.58
CA ILE A 252 -5.73 -0.81 11.40
C ILE A 252 -4.76 -1.77 10.70
N GLU A 253 -3.84 -2.38 11.45
CA GLU A 253 -2.87 -3.34 10.92
C GLU A 253 -3.55 -4.54 10.27
N THR A 254 -4.60 -5.07 10.91
CA THR A 254 -5.38 -6.20 10.39
C THR A 254 -6.04 -5.82 9.07
N GLN A 255 -6.66 -4.64 8.99
CA GLN A 255 -7.33 -4.19 7.79
C GLN A 255 -6.37 -3.92 6.63
N ILE A 256 -5.19 -3.34 6.92
CA ILE A 256 -4.11 -3.14 5.95
C ILE A 256 -3.65 -4.48 5.38
N THR A 257 -3.37 -5.43 6.26
CA THR A 257 -2.87 -6.77 5.87
C THR A 257 -3.87 -7.50 4.99
N ARG A 258 -5.14 -7.46 5.39
CA ARG A 258 -6.22 -8.14 4.66
C ARG A 258 -6.42 -7.56 3.27
N GLN A 259 -6.36 -6.23 3.14
CA GLN A 259 -6.46 -5.59 1.84
C GLN A 259 -5.24 -5.84 0.95
N LEU A 260 -4.03 -5.75 1.50
CA LEU A 260 -2.81 -6.03 0.75
C LEU A 260 -2.75 -7.49 0.28
N SER A 261 -3.15 -8.44 1.13
CA SER A 261 -3.26 -9.86 0.79
C SER A 261 -4.27 -10.09 -0.34
N SER A 262 -5.48 -9.53 -0.21
CA SER A 262 -6.52 -9.64 -1.23
C SER A 262 -6.10 -9.01 -2.58
N SER A 263 -5.47 -7.82 -2.52
CA SER A 263 -4.93 -7.12 -3.68
C SER A 263 -3.83 -7.93 -4.36
N LEU A 264 -2.88 -8.49 -3.61
CA LEU A 264 -1.82 -9.33 -4.16
C LEU A 264 -2.39 -10.61 -4.79
N SER A 265 -3.34 -11.27 -4.12
CA SER A 265 -3.96 -12.51 -4.59
C SER A 265 -4.63 -12.33 -5.95
N SER A 266 -5.44 -11.26 -6.08
CA SER A 266 -6.10 -10.88 -7.34
C SER A 266 -5.09 -10.43 -8.40
N TRP A 267 -4.02 -9.70 -8.02
CA TRP A 267 -2.96 -9.31 -8.93
C TRP A 267 -2.24 -10.50 -9.59
N LEU A 268 -2.19 -11.65 -8.90
CA LEU A 268 -1.55 -12.87 -9.41
C LEU A 268 -2.44 -13.69 -10.34
N ASP A 269 -3.72 -13.35 -10.52
CA ASP A 269 -4.64 -14.08 -11.42
C ASP A 269 -4.13 -14.22 -12.86
N PRO A 270 -3.62 -13.16 -13.53
CA PRO A 270 -3.09 -13.29 -14.89
C PRO A 270 -1.94 -14.30 -14.97
N LEU A 271 -1.09 -14.36 -13.94
CA LEU A 271 0.05 -15.24 -13.88
C LEU A 271 -0.38 -16.70 -13.61
N TRP A 272 -1.41 -16.89 -12.78
CA TRP A 272 -2.09 -18.19 -12.61
C TRP A 272 -2.60 -18.74 -13.94
N TYR A 273 -3.39 -17.95 -14.67
CA TYR A 273 -3.91 -18.37 -15.98
C TYR A 273 -2.81 -18.56 -17.02
N GLY A 274 -1.76 -17.74 -16.97
CA GLY A 274 -0.57 -17.89 -17.81
C GLY A 274 0.11 -19.24 -17.61
N TYR A 275 0.40 -19.63 -16.37
CA TYR A 275 0.98 -20.96 -16.11
C TYR A 275 0.02 -22.10 -16.44
N LEU A 276 -1.27 -21.95 -16.18
CA LEU A 276 -2.26 -22.96 -16.57
C LEU A 276 -2.26 -23.19 -18.09
N GLY A 277 -2.21 -22.11 -18.88
CA GLY A 277 -2.06 -22.18 -20.33
C GLY A 277 -0.77 -22.87 -20.76
N LEU A 278 0.38 -22.49 -20.20
CA LEU A 278 1.68 -23.10 -20.51
C LEU A 278 1.71 -24.60 -20.15
N MET A 279 1.10 -24.98 -19.03
CA MET A 279 0.99 -26.36 -18.60
C MET A 279 0.18 -27.18 -19.61
N ILE A 280 -0.99 -26.69 -20.02
CA ILE A 280 -1.85 -27.35 -21.02
C ILE A 280 -1.10 -27.50 -22.35
N VAL A 281 -0.46 -26.43 -22.84
CA VAL A 281 0.33 -26.46 -24.08
C VAL A 281 1.45 -27.49 -23.97
N GLY A 282 2.20 -27.50 -22.87
CA GLY A 282 3.26 -28.48 -22.61
C GLY A 282 2.74 -29.92 -22.67
N LEU A 283 1.63 -30.21 -21.99
CA LEU A 283 1.03 -31.54 -21.95
C LEU A 283 0.49 -31.98 -23.32
N VAL A 284 -0.34 -31.15 -23.98
CA VAL A 284 -0.96 -31.49 -25.27
C VAL A 284 0.10 -31.75 -26.33
N VAL A 285 1.15 -30.91 -26.42
CA VAL A 285 2.21 -31.08 -27.40
C VAL A 285 3.09 -32.28 -27.06
N ALA A 286 3.35 -32.55 -25.77
CA ALA A 286 4.08 -33.74 -25.35
C ALA A 286 3.33 -35.03 -25.72
N VAL A 287 2.02 -35.09 -25.47
CA VAL A 287 1.15 -36.23 -25.83
C VAL A 287 1.12 -36.42 -27.35
N ALA A 288 0.82 -35.36 -28.12
CA ALA A 288 0.76 -35.44 -29.58
C ALA A 288 2.09 -35.92 -30.21
N LYS A 289 3.24 -35.49 -29.66
CA LYS A 289 4.56 -35.94 -30.13
C LYS A 289 4.96 -37.32 -29.60
N GLY A 290 4.44 -37.73 -28.45
CA GLY A 290 4.62 -39.06 -27.89
C GLY A 290 3.86 -40.12 -28.69
N VAL A 291 2.61 -39.84 -29.07
CA VAL A 291 1.75 -40.72 -29.87
C VAL A 291 2.25 -40.89 -31.31
N ARG A 292 2.94 -39.89 -31.87
CA ARG A 292 3.50 -39.93 -33.24
C ARG A 292 4.84 -40.69 -33.37
N LYS A 293 5.33 -41.35 -32.32
CA LYS A 293 6.43 -42.31 -32.48
C LYS A 293 5.83 -43.68 -32.84
N PRO A 294 5.92 -44.16 -34.10
CA PRO A 294 5.64 -45.56 -34.39
C PRO A 294 6.67 -46.44 -33.66
N ALA A 295 6.20 -47.61 -33.21
CA ALA A 295 7.03 -48.70 -32.70
C ALA A 295 8.03 -49.18 -33.76
#